data_AF-A0A966JTH7-F1
#
_entry.id   AF-A0A966JTH7-F1
#
_cell.length_a   1.000
_cell.length_b   1.000
_cell.length_c   1.000
_cell.angle_alpha   90.00
_cell.angle_beta   90.00
_cell.angle_gamma   90.00
#
_symmetry.space_group_name_H-M   'P 1'
#
loop_
_entity.id
_entity.type
_entity.pdbx_description
1 polymer ?
#
loop_
_entity_poly.entity_id
_entity_poly.type
_entity_poly.pdbx_seq_one_letter_code
_entity_poly.pdbx_strand_id
1 'polypeptide(L)'
;MLTACYTHAMAAIQIKDVPNRIHELARRRAESLDLTLGDYVLSLIRNDLERGDVKEWRQRMLARPVINLPKGLVMDVLDEGRNRK
;
A
#
# COMPACT_ATOMS: atom_id res chain seq x y z
N MET A 1 -9.21 26.63 40.23
CA MET A 1 -9.00 26.63 38.76
C MET A 1 -8.56 25.24 38.35
N LEU A 2 -9.45 24.46 37.72
CA LEU A 2 -9.10 23.13 37.23
C LEU A 2 -8.29 23.28 35.94
N THR A 3 -6.97 23.15 36.05
CA THR A 3 -6.11 22.81 34.91
C THR A 3 -6.49 21.41 34.44
N ALA A 4 -7.41 21.34 33.48
CA ALA A 4 -7.70 20.11 32.76
C ALA A 4 -6.42 19.69 32.02
N CYS A 5 -5.76 18.65 32.52
CA CYS A 5 -4.68 17.96 31.83
C CYS A 5 -5.24 17.31 30.56
N TYR A 6 -5.29 18.04 29.45
CA TYR A 6 -5.58 17.48 28.14
C TYR A 6 -4.30 16.85 27.59
N THR A 7 -4.13 15.55 27.82
CA THR A 7 -3.07 14.76 27.19
C THR A 7 -3.47 14.49 25.74
N HIS A 8 -2.92 15.27 24.79
CA HIS A 8 -2.97 14.94 23.37
C HIS A 8 -2.13 13.68 23.10
N ALA A 9 -2.66 12.50 23.45
CA ALA A 9 -2.03 11.21 23.11
C ALA A 9 -2.31 10.80 21.64
N MET A 10 -2.36 11.76 20.72
CA MET A 10 -2.52 11.50 19.29
C MET A 10 -1.49 12.30 18.50
N ALA A 11 -0.56 11.60 17.88
CA ALA A 11 0.37 12.20 16.93
C ALA A 11 -0.41 12.71 15.72
N ALA A 12 -0.14 13.96 15.33
CA ALA A 12 -0.74 14.58 14.15
C ALA A 12 0.33 14.75 13.07
N ILE A 13 -0.04 14.41 11.83
CA ILE A 13 0.78 14.68 10.65
C ILE A 13 0.10 15.80 9.87
N GLN A 14 0.82 16.90 9.66
CA GLN A 14 0.36 18.01 8.83
C GLN A 14 1.23 18.11 7.58
N ILE A 15 0.59 18.07 6.41
CA ILE A 15 1.25 18.27 5.11
C ILE A 15 0.83 19.65 4.60
N LYS A 16 1.80 20.52 4.34
CA LYS A 16 1.59 21.87 3.81
C LYS A 16 1.93 21.94 2.33
N ASP A 17 1.47 23.00 1.68
CA ASP A 17 1.79 23.32 0.28
C ASP A 17 1.44 22.20 -0.71
N VAL A 18 0.40 21.41 -0.41
CA VAL A 18 -0.10 20.38 -1.31
C VAL A 18 -0.71 21.06 -2.55
N PRO A 19 -0.24 20.76 -3.77
CA PRO A 19 -0.83 21.33 -4.96
C PRO A 19 -2.33 21.02 -5.03
N ASN A 20 -3.17 22.03 -5.30
CA ASN A 20 -4.63 21.89 -5.34
C ASN A 20 -5.09 20.69 -6.18
N ARG A 21 -4.44 20.47 -7.33
CA ARG A 21 -4.76 19.32 -8.19
C ARG A 21 -4.59 17.98 -7.47
N ILE A 22 -3.55 17.82 -6.65
CA ILE A 22 -3.32 16.59 -5.88
C ILE A 22 -4.34 16.45 -4.76
N HIS A 23 -4.62 17.55 -4.04
CA HIS A 23 -5.65 17.55 -3.01
C HIS A 23 -7.01 17.09 -3.55
N GLU A 24 -7.44 17.65 -4.68
CA GLU A 24 -8.72 17.29 -5.30
C GLU A 24 -8.77 15.84 -5.79
N LEU A 25 -7.69 15.34 -6.38
CA LEU A 25 -7.62 13.93 -6.80
C LEU A 25 -7.69 12.98 -5.60
N ALA A 26 -6.97 13.29 -4.52
CA ALA A 26 -7.00 12.49 -3.30
C ALA A 26 -8.39 12.52 -2.65
N ARG A 27 -9.04 13.69 -2.61
CA ARG A 27 -10.40 13.86 -2.08
C ARG A 27 -11.42 13.00 -2.85
N ARG A 28 -11.44 13.11 -4.18
CA ARG A 28 -12.34 12.30 -5.02
C ARG A 28 -12.12 10.81 -4.83
N ARG A 29 -10.87 10.39 -4.65
CA ARG A 29 -10.54 8.99 -4.40
C ARG A 29 -11.03 8.53 -3.03
N ALA A 30 -10.87 9.35 -1.99
CA ALA A 30 -11.42 9.07 -0.66
C ALA A 30 -12.94 8.94 -0.69
N GLU A 31 -13.64 9.88 -1.34
CA GLU A 31 -15.10 9.84 -1.53
C GLU A 31 -15.55 8.57 -2.27
N SER A 32 -14.84 8.15 -3.31
CA SER A 32 -15.16 6.92 -4.06
C SER A 32 -14.99 5.63 -3.24
N LEU A 33 -14.27 5.70 -2.12
CA LEU A 33 -14.01 4.59 -1.20
C LEU A 33 -14.81 4.70 0.11
N ASP A 34 -15.69 5.70 0.23
CA ASP A 34 -16.44 6.01 1.45
C ASP A 34 -15.51 6.28 2.66
N LEU A 35 -14.40 6.97 2.42
CA LEU A 35 -13.39 7.33 3.43
C LEU A 35 -13.28 8.84 3.58
N THR A 36 -12.86 9.30 4.77
CA THR A 36 -12.35 10.67 4.89
C THR A 36 -11.01 10.80 4.17
N LEU A 37 -10.64 12.03 3.78
CA LEU A 37 -9.32 12.27 3.18
C LEU A 37 -8.17 11.85 4.10
N GLY A 38 -8.33 12.06 5.42
CA GLY A 38 -7.37 11.63 6.42
C GLY A 38 -7.22 10.11 6.46
N ASP A 39 -8.34 9.37 6.50
CA ASP A 39 -8.33 7.90 6.49
C ASP A 39 -7.70 7.35 5.22
N TYR A 40 -8.02 7.97 4.08
CA TYR A 40 -7.42 7.60 2.80
C TYR A 40 -5.90 7.77 2.83
N VAL A 41 -5.38 8.94 3.25
CA VAL A 41 -3.94 9.19 3.33
C VAL A 41 -3.26 8.24 4.34
N LEU A 42 -3.86 8.01 5.50
CA LEU A 42 -3.34 7.08 6.49
C LEU A 42 -3.30 5.64 5.97
N SER A 43 -4.29 5.22 5.18
CA SER A 43 -4.29 3.91 4.53
C SER A 43 -3.12 3.77 3.55
N LEU A 44 -2.77 4.83 2.82
CA LEU A 44 -1.63 4.82 1.90
C LEU A 44 -0.32 4.69 2.68
N ILE A 45 -0.14 5.47 3.74
CA ILE A 45 1.04 5.41 4.60
C ILE A 45 1.18 4.01 5.22
N ARG A 46 0.09 3.44 5.74
CA ARG A 46 0.11 2.09 6.31
C ARG A 46 0.51 1.05 5.27
N ASN A 47 -0.13 1.07 4.10
CA ASN A 47 0.17 0.15 3.02
C ASN A 47 1.63 0.24 2.55
N ASP A 48 2.19 1.45 2.53
CA ASP A 48 3.59 1.68 2.19
C ASP A 48 4.53 1.08 3.24
N LEU A 49 4.26 1.34 4.53
CA LEU A 49 5.06 0.84 5.64
C LEU A 49 4.96 -0.69 5.80
N GLU A 50 3.78 -1.29 5.55
CA GLU A 50 3.56 -2.74 5.67
C GLU A 50 4.23 -3.54 4.55
N ARG A 51 4.37 -2.97 3.33
CA ARG A 51 4.96 -3.68 2.19
C ARG A 51 6.48 -3.91 2.37
N GLY A 52 7.12 -3.22 3.32
CA GLY A 52 8.56 -3.19 3.48
C GLY A 52 9.24 -2.51 2.27
N ASP A 53 10.53 -2.18 2.40
CA ASP A 53 11.27 -1.59 1.27
C ASP A 53 11.15 -2.53 0.06
N VAL A 54 10.76 -2.00 -1.10
CA VAL A 54 10.71 -2.77 -2.37
C VAL A 54 12.03 -3.50 -2.60
N LYS A 55 13.15 -2.91 -2.16
CA LYS A 55 14.47 -3.53 -2.17
C LYS A 55 14.54 -4.75 -1.25
N GLU A 56 14.02 -4.68 -0.03
CA GLU A 56 13.96 -5.80 0.91
C GLU A 56 13.00 -6.90 0.42
N TRP A 57 11.84 -6.53 -0.11
CA TRP A 57 10.94 -7.47 -0.78
C TRP A 57 11.64 -8.19 -1.95
N ARG A 58 12.35 -7.44 -2.79
CA ARG A 58 13.14 -7.99 -3.91
C ARG A 58 14.25 -8.92 -3.42
N GLN A 59 14.98 -8.53 -2.37
CA GLN A 59 16.00 -9.37 -1.75
C GLN A 59 15.39 -10.66 -1.19
N ARG A 60 14.23 -10.59 -0.52
CA ARG A 60 13.49 -11.77 -0.04
C ARG A 60 13.05 -12.68 -1.18
N MET A 61 12.61 -12.12 -2.32
CA MET A 61 12.27 -12.91 -3.50
C MET A 61 13.49 -13.59 -4.13
N LEU A 62 14.60 -12.87 -4.27
CA LEU A 62 15.84 -13.40 -4.86
C LEU A 62 16.55 -14.41 -3.94
N ALA A 63 16.38 -14.28 -2.62
CA ALA A 63 16.92 -15.22 -1.63
C ALA A 63 16.16 -16.56 -1.59
N ARG A 64 14.99 -16.67 -2.24
CA ARG A 64 14.28 -17.95 -2.33
C ARG A 64 15.07 -18.91 -3.24
N PRO A 65 15.19 -20.19 -2.86
CA PRO A 65 15.85 -21.17 -3.70
C PRO A 65 15.13 -21.24 -5.05
N VAL A 66 15.89 -21.00 -6.12
CA VAL A 66 15.39 -21.14 -7.49
C VAL A 66 15.09 -22.61 -7.71
N ILE A 67 13.82 -22.97 -7.73
CA ILE A 67 13.38 -24.31 -8.08
C ILE A 67 13.63 -24.47 -9.57
N ASN A 68 14.52 -25.40 -9.93
CA ASN A 68 14.83 -25.68 -11.32
C ASN A 68 13.68 -26.50 -11.91
N LEU A 69 12.67 -25.81 -12.43
CA LEU A 69 11.51 -26.43 -13.06
C LEU A 69 11.91 -26.93 -14.46
N PRO A 70 11.44 -28.12 -14.89
CA PRO A 70 11.64 -28.58 -16.25
C PRO A 70 11.08 -27.55 -17.25
N LYS A 71 11.84 -27.25 -18.32
CA LYS A 71 11.48 -26.20 -19.30
C LYS A 71 10.09 -26.37 -19.95
N GLY A 72 9.50 -27.56 -19.93
CA GLY A 72 8.14 -27.83 -20.44
C GLY A 72 7.03 -27.62 -19.41
N LEU A 73 7.28 -27.88 -18.12
CA LEU A 73 6.25 -27.92 -17.08
C LEU A 73 5.58 -26.55 -16.87
N VAL A 74 6.34 -25.46 -16.99
CA VAL A 74 5.81 -24.10 -16.84
C VAL A 74 4.90 -23.74 -18.02
N MET A 75 5.28 -24.15 -19.24
CA MET A 75 4.48 -23.88 -20.44
C MET A 75 3.18 -24.69 -20.43
N ASP A 76 3.26 -25.98 -20.05
CA ASP A 76 2.09 -26.86 -19.95
C ASP A 76 1.05 -26.29 -18.97
N VAL A 77 1.46 -25.82 -17.79
CA VAL A 77 0.57 -25.23 -16.78
C VAL A 77 -0.07 -23.92 -17.26
N LEU A 78 0.68 -23.10 -18.00
CA LEU A 78 0.17 -21.83 -18.54
C LEU A 78 -0.85 -22.06 -19.66
N ASP A 79 -0.61 -23.04 -20.54
CA ASP A 79 -1.53 -23.41 -21.61
C ASP A 79 -2.81 -24.05 -21.06
N GLU A 80 -2.70 -24.86 -20.01
CA GLU A 80 -3.84 -25.43 -19.31
C GLU A 80 -4.74 -24.36 -18.67
N GLY A 81 -4.14 -23.33 -18.07
CA GLY A 81 -4.88 -22.19 -17.52
C GLY A 81 -5.54 -21.32 -18.59
N ARG A 82 -4.96 -21.26 -19.79
CA ARG A 82 -5.49 -20.47 -20.92
C ARG A 82 -6.67 -21.16 -21.61
N ASN A 83 -6.68 -22.49 -21.64
CA ASN A 83 -7.74 -23.31 -22.22
C ASN A 83 -8.93 -23.58 -21.28
N ARG A 84 -8.90 -23.08 -20.04
CA ARG A 84 -10.01 -23.15 -19.06
C ARG A 84 -10.94 -21.92 -19.06
N LYS A 85 -10.77 -20.98 -19.99
CA LYS A 85 -11.68 -19.87 -20.25
C LYS A 85 -12.56 -20.16 -21.46
#